data_AF-A0A1C5VYH6-F1
#
_entry.id   AF-A0A1C5VYH6-F1
#
_cell.length_a   1.000
_cell.length_b   1.000
_cell.length_c   1.000
_cell.angle_alpha   90.00
_cell.angle_beta   90.00
_cell.angle_gamma   90.00
#
_symmetry.space_group_name_H-M   'P 1'
#
loop_
_entity.id
_entity.type
_entity.pdbx_description
1 polymer ?
#
loop_
_entity_poly.entity_id
_entity_poly.type
_entity_poly.pdbx_seq_one_letter_code
_entity_poly.pdbx_strand_id
1 'polypeptide(L)'
;MSNEINATNTEQPITPTPEADGGQGRTFTQEEVNRIVSERLAREREKLTQQPQEDEREKALREREKALEARENRAACQDYLDSLPVKDKYKTALLEVLDTSDTEKFKAKAEKLIDTIGLRIETKITGADVPHPPSNSGGVDPRIAAAFKPKI
;
A
#
# COMPACT_ATOMS: atom_id res chain seq x y z
N MET A 1 28.81 11.18 -21.25
CA MET A 1 27.83 10.25 -20.67
C MET A 1 26.56 11.03 -20.47
N SER A 2 25.51 10.59 -21.15
CA SER A 2 24.18 11.18 -21.24
C SER A 2 23.43 11.10 -19.91
N ASN A 3 22.46 12.01 -19.73
CA ASN A 3 21.05 11.72 -19.39
C ASN A 3 20.34 13.08 -19.27
N GLU A 4 19.66 13.51 -20.33
CA GLU A 4 18.21 13.30 -20.54
C GLU A 4 17.35 14.09 -19.54
N ILE A 5 17.08 15.35 -19.89
CA ILE A 5 15.96 16.13 -19.33
C ILE A 5 14.83 15.99 -20.34
N ASN A 6 13.93 15.03 -20.12
CA ASN A 6 12.70 14.89 -20.89
C ASN A 6 11.64 15.83 -20.29
N ALA A 7 11.65 17.10 -20.72
CA ALA A 7 10.57 18.04 -20.43
C ALA A 7 9.42 17.73 -21.38
N THR A 8 8.40 17.05 -20.87
CA THR A 8 7.19 16.68 -21.61
C THR A 8 6.38 17.93 -21.90
N ASN A 9 6.16 18.11 -23.19
CA ASN A 9 5.32 19.08 -23.90
C ASN A 9 4.04 19.48 -23.13
N THR A 10 3.95 20.74 -22.71
CA THR A 10 2.67 21.39 -22.37
C THR A 10 2.29 22.25 -23.56
N GLU A 11 1.26 21.83 -24.28
CA GLU A 11 0.66 22.56 -25.39
C GLU A 11 0.24 23.95 -24.90
N GLN A 12 1.03 24.96 -25.25
CA GLN A 12 0.61 26.35 -25.14
C GLN A 12 -0.54 26.56 -26.13
N PRO A 13 -1.67 27.17 -25.74
CA PRO A 13 -2.62 27.65 -26.72
C PRO A 13 -1.87 28.66 -27.60
N ILE A 14 -1.67 28.30 -28.87
CA ILE A 14 -1.15 29.19 -29.90
C ILE A 14 -2.12 30.36 -30.05
N THR A 15 -1.93 31.42 -29.28
CA THR A 15 -2.45 32.73 -29.65
C THR A 15 -1.78 33.08 -30.98
N PRO A 16 -2.52 33.25 -32.10
CA PRO A 16 -1.90 33.64 -33.35
C PRO A 16 -1.22 34.99 -33.14
N THR A 17 0.10 35.00 -33.26
CA THR A 17 0.89 36.23 -33.32
C THR A 17 0.45 36.97 -34.58
N PRO A 18 0.07 38.26 -34.51
CA PRO A 18 -0.48 39.00 -35.66
C PRO A 18 0.46 39.11 -36.86
N GLU A 19 1.75 38.79 -36.68
CA GLU A 19 2.79 38.94 -37.70
C GLU A 19 2.83 37.83 -38.76
N ALA A 20 2.15 36.70 -38.55
CA ALA A 20 2.23 35.56 -39.48
C ALA A 20 1.23 35.61 -40.65
N ASP A 21 0.20 36.47 -40.59
CA ASP A 21 -0.82 36.56 -41.64
C ASP A 21 -1.20 38.02 -41.96
N GLY A 22 -0.57 38.57 -43.00
CA GLY A 22 -1.03 39.80 -43.66
C GLY A 22 -0.21 41.05 -43.34
N GLY A 23 0.80 41.33 -44.18
CA GLY A 23 1.63 42.54 -44.17
C GLY A 23 0.90 43.84 -44.53
N GLN A 24 -0.06 44.27 -43.72
CA GLN A 24 -0.65 45.59 -43.78
C GLN A 24 -0.86 46.06 -42.35
N GLY A 25 -0.38 47.25 -41.99
CA GLY A 25 -0.48 47.82 -40.65
C GLY A 25 -1.92 47.95 -40.16
N ARG A 26 -2.50 46.85 -39.66
CA ARG A 26 -3.80 46.82 -38.99
C ARG A 26 -3.61 47.49 -37.65
N THR A 27 -3.98 48.77 -37.60
CA THR A 27 -4.29 49.42 -36.34
C THR A 27 -5.61 48.83 -35.86
N PHE A 28 -5.64 48.33 -34.63
CA PHE A 28 -6.88 47.83 -34.06
C PHE A 28 -7.91 48.96 -34.02
N THR A 29 -9.10 48.69 -34.56
CA THR A 29 -10.23 49.58 -34.39
C THR A 29 -10.69 49.57 -32.93
N GLN A 30 -11.28 50.65 -32.45
CA GLN A 30 -11.72 50.72 -31.05
C GLN A 30 -12.76 49.62 -30.74
N GLU A 31 -13.58 49.25 -31.72
CA GLU A 31 -14.55 48.16 -31.64
C GLU A 31 -13.87 46.79 -31.48
N GLU A 32 -12.77 46.54 -32.19
CA GLU A 32 -11.97 45.31 -32.02
C GLU A 32 -11.31 45.26 -30.66
N VAL A 33 -10.75 46.38 -30.17
CA VAL A 33 -10.17 46.46 -28.82
C VAL A 33 -11.24 46.15 -27.78
N ASN A 34 -12.42 46.77 -27.88
CA ASN A 34 -13.52 46.54 -26.95
C ASN A 34 -13.97 45.06 -26.95
N ARG A 35 -14.02 44.43 -28.14
CA ARG A 35 -14.34 43.01 -28.28
C ARG A 35 -13.30 42.12 -27.60
N ILE A 36 -12.01 42.37 -27.85
CA ILE A 36 -10.90 41.59 -27.27
C ILE A 36 -10.89 41.72 -25.74
N VAL A 37 -11.07 42.93 -25.21
CA VAL A 37 -11.13 43.16 -23.76
C VAL A 37 -12.32 42.44 -23.15
N SER A 38 -13.49 42.49 -23.80
CA SER A 38 -14.69 41.80 -23.31
C SER A 38 -14.52 40.27 -23.29
N GLU A 39 -13.90 39.68 -24.31
CA GLU A 39 -13.65 38.24 -24.41
C GLU A 39 -12.64 37.79 -23.35
N ARG A 40 -11.56 38.55 -23.16
CA ARG A 40 -10.56 38.27 -22.13
C ARG A 40 -11.16 38.38 -20.72
N LEU A 41 -11.98 39.40 -20.48
CA LEU A 41 -12.67 39.59 -19.21
C LEU A 41 -13.68 38.46 -18.95
N ALA A 42 -14.39 38.00 -19.97
CA ALA A 42 -15.32 36.87 -19.86
C ALA A 42 -14.58 35.58 -19.51
N ARG A 43 -13.46 35.28 -20.18
CA ARG A 43 -12.62 34.11 -19.88
C ARG A 43 -12.00 34.18 -18.48
N GLU A 44 -11.53 35.34 -18.04
CA GLU A 44 -11.02 35.50 -16.67
C GLU A 44 -12.11 35.30 -15.62
N ARG A 45 -13.31 35.84 -15.85
CA ARG A 45 -14.47 35.62 -14.97
C ARG A 45 -14.85 34.15 -14.91
N GLU A 46 -14.88 33.47 -16.05
CA GLU A 46 -15.17 32.04 -16.12
C GLU A 46 -14.12 31.21 -15.37
N LYS A 47 -12.83 31.53 -15.54
CA LYS A 47 -11.74 30.88 -14.83
C LYS A 47 -11.80 31.10 -13.31
N LEU A 48 -12.14 32.32 -12.88
CA LEU A 48 -12.36 32.66 -11.47
C LEU A 48 -13.58 31.94 -10.87
N THR A 49 -14.61 31.64 -11.67
CA THR A 49 -15.75 30.84 -11.21
C THR A 49 -15.45 29.34 -11.17
N GLN A 50 -14.56 28.86 -12.03
CA GLN A 50 -14.17 27.44 -12.08
C GLN A 50 -13.12 27.08 -11.02
N GLN A 51 -12.20 27.99 -10.68
CA GLN A 51 -11.16 27.73 -9.67
C GLN A 51 -11.71 27.24 -8.31
N PRO A 52 -12.71 27.88 -7.70
CA PRO A 52 -13.29 27.40 -6.44
C PRO A 52 -13.89 26.00 -6.55
N GLN A 53 -14.46 25.66 -7.71
CA GLN A 53 -15.02 24.35 -7.98
C GLN A 53 -13.93 23.28 -8.16
N GLU A 54 -12.80 23.65 -8.78
CA GLU A 54 -11.61 22.79 -8.87
C GLU A 54 -10.99 22.55 -7.50
N ASP A 55 -10.87 23.57 -6.66
CA ASP A 55 -10.34 23.48 -5.30
C ASP A 55 -11.20 22.56 -4.41
N GLU A 56 -12.53 22.70 -4.48
CA GLU A 56 -13.46 21.82 -3.75
C GLU A 56 -13.36 20.38 -4.22
N ARG A 57 -13.26 20.17 -5.54
CA ARG A 57 -13.11 18.83 -6.12
C ARG A 57 -11.79 18.19 -5.70
N GLU A 58 -10.70 18.95 -5.71
CA GLU A 58 -9.40 18.45 -5.29
C GLU A 58 -9.39 18.10 -3.80
N LYS A 59 -10.02 18.93 -2.96
CA LYS A 59 -10.18 18.64 -1.53
C LYS A 59 -10.98 17.36 -1.31
N ALA A 60 -12.09 17.17 -2.01
CA ALA A 60 -12.91 15.96 -1.93
C ALA A 60 -12.12 14.71 -2.38
N LEU A 61 -11.29 14.84 -3.41
CA LEU A 61 -10.42 13.75 -3.86
C LEU A 61 -9.36 13.39 -2.81
N ARG A 62 -8.69 14.38 -2.22
CA ARG A 62 -7.72 14.16 -1.13
C ARG A 62 -8.35 13.49 0.09
N GLU A 63 -9.56 13.89 0.47
CA GLU A 63 -10.29 13.26 1.57
C GLU A 63 -10.62 11.80 1.26
N ARG A 64 -11.06 11.51 0.02
CA ARG A 64 -11.33 10.14 -0.44
C ARG A 64 -10.07 9.28 -0.47
N GLU A 65 -8.97 9.81 -0.96
CA GLU A 65 -7.69 9.11 -1.02
C GLU A 65 -7.20 8.77 0.39
N LYS A 66 -7.22 9.73 1.31
CA LYS A 66 -6.87 9.49 2.72
C LYS A 66 -7.77 8.43 3.38
N ALA A 67 -9.06 8.44 3.08
CA ALA A 67 -9.99 7.43 3.62
C ALA A 67 -9.73 6.03 3.05
N LEU A 68 -9.35 5.93 1.77
CA LEU A 68 -8.94 4.67 1.14
C LEU A 68 -7.63 4.16 1.73
N GLU A 69 -6.62 5.01 1.83
CA GLU A 69 -5.32 4.67 2.42
C GLU A 69 -5.47 4.18 3.86
N ALA A 70 -6.29 4.85 4.68
CA ALA A 70 -6.57 4.40 6.05
C ALA A 70 -7.23 3.01 6.09
N ARG A 71 -8.11 2.71 5.12
CA ARG A 71 -8.76 1.40 5.00
C ARG A 71 -7.78 0.32 4.54
N GLU A 72 -6.92 0.63 3.59
CA GLU A 72 -5.89 -0.27 3.07
C GLU A 72 -4.84 -0.59 4.15
N ASN A 73 -4.37 0.42 4.88
CA ASN A 73 -3.44 0.22 5.99
C ASN A 73 -4.06 -0.64 7.10
N ARG A 74 -5.34 -0.42 7.43
CA ARG A 74 -6.07 -1.27 8.38
C ARG A 74 -6.17 -2.72 7.91
N ALA A 75 -6.47 -2.94 6.63
CA ALA A 75 -6.52 -4.29 6.05
C ALA A 75 -5.14 -4.96 6.08
N ALA A 76 -4.08 -4.25 5.70
CA ALA A 76 -2.71 -4.76 5.74
C ALA A 76 -2.25 -5.12 7.17
N CYS A 77 -2.66 -4.33 8.17
CA CYS A 77 -2.43 -4.64 9.58
C CYS A 77 -3.17 -5.91 10.02
N GLN A 78 -4.41 -6.10 9.56
CA GLN A 78 -5.20 -7.29 9.83
C GLN A 78 -4.58 -8.54 9.20
N ASP A 79 -4.23 -8.48 7.90
CA ASP A 79 -3.58 -9.59 7.18
C ASP A 79 -2.28 -10.01 7.88
N TYR A 80 -1.51 -9.03 8.35
CA TYR A 80 -0.31 -9.30 9.14
C TYR A 80 -0.63 -10.03 10.45
N LEU A 81 -1.62 -9.57 11.22
CA LEU A 81 -2.02 -10.27 12.45
C LEU A 81 -2.54 -11.68 12.19
N ASP A 82 -3.23 -11.90 11.07
CA ASP A 82 -3.75 -13.20 10.69
C ASP A 82 -2.64 -14.19 10.32
N SER A 83 -1.51 -13.70 9.81
CA SER A 83 -0.30 -14.51 9.57
C SER A 83 0.42 -14.95 10.86
N LEU A 84 0.12 -14.32 12.01
CA LEU A 84 0.79 -14.62 13.27
C LEU A 84 0.09 -15.76 14.03
N PRO A 85 0.85 -16.64 14.71
CA PRO A 85 0.32 -17.69 15.56
C PRO A 85 -0.18 -17.10 16.89
N VAL A 86 -1.25 -16.32 16.84
CA VAL A 86 -1.88 -15.64 17.99
C VAL A 86 -3.37 -15.99 18.00
N LYS A 87 -4.01 -16.04 19.18
CA LYS A 87 -5.46 -16.30 19.24
C LYS A 87 -6.25 -15.14 18.64
N ASP A 88 -7.32 -15.43 17.92
CA ASP A 88 -8.11 -14.41 17.20
C ASP A 88 -8.64 -13.30 18.10
N LYS A 89 -9.06 -13.64 19.34
CA LYS A 89 -9.48 -12.64 20.34
C LYS A 89 -8.44 -11.55 20.61
N TYR A 90 -7.15 -11.90 20.56
CA TYR A 90 -6.07 -10.95 20.76
C TYR A 90 -5.77 -10.18 19.47
N LYS A 91 -5.89 -10.80 18.29
CA LYS A 91 -5.78 -10.10 17.01
C LYS A 91 -6.83 -8.98 16.91
N THR A 92 -8.09 -9.28 17.24
CA THR A 92 -9.17 -8.28 17.24
C THR A 92 -8.88 -7.14 18.22
N ALA A 93 -8.43 -7.47 19.44
CA ALA A 93 -8.08 -6.46 20.45
C ALA A 93 -6.89 -5.57 20.00
N LEU A 94 -5.87 -6.14 19.35
CA LEU A 94 -4.74 -5.39 18.81
C LEU A 94 -5.18 -4.42 17.70
N LEU A 95 -6.11 -4.82 16.84
CA LEU A 95 -6.64 -3.98 15.75
C LEU A 95 -7.58 -2.86 16.25
N GLU A 96 -8.17 -3.02 17.43
CA GLU A 96 -9.03 -2.00 18.06
C GLU A 96 -8.20 -0.97 18.85
N VAL A 97 -7.14 -1.42 19.53
CA VAL A 97 -6.35 -0.57 20.44
C VAL A 97 -5.18 0.12 19.75
N LEU A 98 -4.55 -0.51 18.76
CA LEU A 98 -3.37 0.04 18.08
C LEU A 98 -3.78 0.91 16.88
N ASP A 99 -3.00 1.97 16.68
CA ASP A 99 -3.12 2.85 15.51
C ASP A 99 -2.72 2.10 14.23
N THR A 100 -3.64 2.07 13.25
CA THR A 100 -3.45 1.43 11.94
C THR A 100 -3.11 2.43 10.84
N SER A 101 -2.78 3.68 11.18
CA SER A 101 -2.39 4.70 10.18
C SER A 101 -1.07 4.38 9.49
N ASP A 102 -0.18 3.64 10.18
CA ASP A 102 1.15 3.27 9.70
C ASP A 102 1.41 1.79 9.99
N THR A 103 1.49 1.01 8.91
CA THR A 103 1.62 -0.44 8.95
C THR A 103 2.92 -0.91 9.60
N GLU A 104 4.03 -0.18 9.43
CA GLU A 104 5.32 -0.58 10.01
C GLU A 104 5.37 -0.32 11.50
N LYS A 105 4.89 0.87 11.92
CA LYS A 105 4.78 1.20 13.35
C LYS A 105 3.80 0.28 14.07
N PHE A 106 2.72 -0.11 13.40
CA PHE A 106 1.78 -1.09 13.93
C PHE A 106 2.46 -2.44 14.16
N LYS A 107 3.15 -2.98 13.15
CA LYS A 107 3.86 -4.28 13.24
C LYS A 107 4.84 -4.29 14.42
N ALA A 108 5.70 -3.28 14.53
CA ALA A 108 6.69 -3.19 15.60
C ALA A 108 6.04 -3.15 17.00
N LYS A 109 4.95 -2.40 17.17
CA LYS A 109 4.21 -2.34 18.44
C LYS A 109 3.49 -3.65 18.75
N ALA A 110 2.86 -4.26 17.74
CA ALA A 110 2.15 -5.53 17.87
C ALA A 110 3.12 -6.65 18.25
N GLU A 111 4.26 -6.79 17.55
CA GLU A 111 5.30 -7.77 17.87
C GLU A 111 5.82 -7.59 19.29
N LYS A 112 6.21 -6.37 19.65
CA LYS A 112 6.69 -6.08 21.01
C LYS A 112 5.68 -6.49 22.07
N LEU A 113 4.39 -6.24 21.85
CA LEU A 113 3.33 -6.59 22.79
C LEU A 113 3.08 -8.10 22.85
N ILE A 114 3.07 -8.76 21.69
CA ILE A 114 2.92 -10.22 21.58
C ILE A 114 4.06 -10.93 22.32
N ASP A 115 5.29 -10.46 22.16
CA ASP A 115 6.47 -11.04 22.79
C ASP A 115 6.52 -10.74 24.29
N THR A 116 6.19 -9.51 24.71
CA THR A 116 6.21 -9.11 26.12
C THR A 116 5.17 -9.86 26.94
N ILE A 117 3.98 -10.10 26.37
CA ILE A 117 2.85 -10.75 27.07
C ILE A 117 2.84 -12.27 26.84
N GLY A 118 3.63 -12.78 25.90
CA GLY A 118 3.66 -14.20 25.56
C GLY A 118 2.35 -14.67 24.90
N LEU A 119 1.82 -13.89 23.95
CA LEU A 119 0.56 -14.21 23.26
C LEU A 119 0.74 -15.24 22.13
N ARG A 120 1.98 -15.62 21.83
CA ARG A 120 2.35 -16.57 20.77
C ARG A 120 1.92 -17.98 21.15
N ILE A 121 1.25 -18.66 20.23
CA ILE A 121 0.82 -20.05 20.38
C ILE A 121 1.96 -20.94 19.89
N GLU A 122 2.43 -21.83 20.75
CA GLU A 122 3.32 -22.93 20.36
C GLU A 122 2.47 -24.15 19.98
N THR A 123 2.55 -24.57 18.71
CA THR A 123 1.92 -25.81 18.27
C THR A 123 2.93 -26.95 18.40
N LYS A 124 2.64 -27.93 19.27
CA LYS A 124 3.39 -29.19 19.34
C LYS A 124 2.71 -30.23 18.45
N ILE A 125 3.46 -30.78 17.50
CA ILE A 125 3.00 -31.94 16.74
C ILE A 125 3.17 -33.17 17.65
N THR A 126 2.06 -33.70 18.14
CA THR A 126 2.03 -35.00 18.80
C THR A 126 1.61 -36.05 17.79
N GLY A 127 2.33 -37.18 17.73
CA GLY A 127 1.90 -38.33 16.94
C GLY A 127 0.53 -38.84 17.38
N ALA A 128 -0.13 -39.62 16.53
CA ALA A 128 -1.36 -40.30 16.92
C ALA A 128 -1.12 -41.11 18.19
N ASP A 129 -2.08 -41.05 19.12
CA ASP A 129 -2.05 -41.86 20.35
C ASP A 129 -2.32 -43.32 19.99
N VAL A 130 -1.28 -43.98 19.48
CA VAL A 130 -1.30 -45.40 19.15
C VAL A 130 -0.77 -46.20 20.35
N PRO A 131 -1.37 -47.37 20.64
CA PRO A 131 -0.83 -48.27 21.65
C PRO A 131 0.64 -48.56 21.35
N HIS A 132 1.52 -48.21 22.28
CA HIS A 132 2.93 -48.52 22.15
C HIS A 132 3.09 -50.03 22.31
N PRO A 133 3.74 -50.74 21.37
CA PRO A 133 4.00 -52.16 21.55
C PRO A 133 4.84 -52.35 22.83
N PRO A 134 4.67 -53.48 23.56
CA PRO A 134 5.47 -53.75 24.73
C PRO A 134 6.95 -53.67 24.35
N SER A 135 7.70 -52.83 25.06
CA SER A 135 9.15 -52.75 24.90
C SER A 135 9.73 -54.10 25.29
N ASN A 136 10.14 -54.89 24.30
CA ASN A 136 10.84 -56.14 24.55
C ASN A 136 12.28 -55.80 24.94
N SER A 137 12.54 -55.66 26.24
CA SER A 137 13.89 -55.59 26.81
C SER A 137 14.56 -56.96 26.88
N GLY A 138 14.13 -57.92 26.05
CA GLY A 138 14.74 -59.22 25.90
C GLY A 138 16.15 -59.06 25.33
N GLY A 139 17.16 -59.31 26.17
CA GLY A 139 18.54 -59.39 25.73
C GLY A 139 18.69 -60.36 24.56
N VAL A 140 19.56 -60.03 23.61
CA VAL A 140 19.85 -60.86 22.43
C VAL A 140 20.15 -62.29 22.90
N ASP A 141 19.33 -63.27 22.50
CA ASP A 141 19.56 -64.67 22.86
C ASP A 141 20.98 -65.06 22.39
N PRO A 142 21.89 -65.42 23.30
CA PRO A 142 23.27 -65.72 22.96
C PRO A 142 23.40 -66.90 21.98
N ARG A 143 22.37 -67.76 21.86
CA ARG A 143 22.30 -68.82 20.84
C ARG A 143 22.08 -68.27 19.44
N ILE A 144 21.27 -67.21 19.30
CA ILE A 144 21.12 -66.49 18.02
C ILE A 144 22.44 -65.79 17.68
N ALA A 145 23.05 -65.11 18.66
CA ALA A 145 24.35 -64.46 18.44
C ALA A 145 25.46 -65.44 18.04
N ALA A 146 25.44 -66.68 18.54
CA ALA A 146 26.40 -67.72 18.20
C ALA A 146 26.25 -68.23 16.75
N ALA A 147 25.04 -68.25 16.19
CA ALA A 147 24.79 -68.74 14.83
C ALA A 147 25.44 -67.86 13.74
N PHE A 148 25.69 -66.58 14.04
CA PHE A 148 26.28 -65.62 13.11
C PHE A 148 27.77 -65.34 13.37
N LYS A 149 28.42 -66.09 14.27
CA LYS A 149 29.88 -65.99 14.42
C LYS A 149 30.57 -66.62 13.21
N PRO A 150 31.60 -65.97 12.64
CA PRO A 150 32.32 -66.51 11.49
C PRO A 150 32.99 -67.83 11.87
N LYS A 151 32.88 -68.84 11.00
CA LYS A 151 33.56 -70.13 11.17
C LYS A 151 35.04 -69.92 10.87
N ILE A 152 35.87 -70.09 11.89
CA ILE A 152 37.34 -70.19 11.76
C ILE A 152 37.68 -71.60 11.30
#